data_AF-A8BY19-F1
#
_entry.id   AF-A8BY19-F1
#
_cell.length_a   1.000
_cell.length_b   1.000
_cell.length_c   1.000
_cell.angle_alpha   90.00
_cell.angle_beta   90.00
_cell.angle_gamma   90.00
#
_symmetry.space_group_name_H-M   'P 1'
#
loop_
_entity.id
_entity.type
_entity.pdbx_description
1 polymer ?
#
loop_
_entity_poly.entity_id
_entity_poly.type
_entity_poly.pdbx_seq_one_letter_code
_entity_poly.pdbx_strand_id
1 'polypeptide(L)'
;MGGCYNKDAHPGSDICTAAKDGVCTACKADNGLFKNPAAPSEKGSECILCHDATGANGYKGVANCIQCQAPQSAGAATCTACQDGYYKNSQTCERCDEACLTCETDAAHCTFCKAGKYLDGDQCADICGSGNDKYADEATRTCKACSTITGCTACEYNPVTKKPKCTACSDKKVKTELDGTTTCVDANGCATDNVDGSHFLNQARNKCLLCSDDKTNTSSPPNKGLKDCGRCKKERDDAASTCSECLSGFYLEDACKTCDANCAVCSEKTLVDKCKISMQE
;
A
#
# COMPACT_ATOMS: atom_id res chain seq x y z
N MET A 1 -11.63 51.50 -24.98
CA MET A 1 -12.18 51.34 -23.62
C MET A 1 -12.03 49.87 -23.22
N GLY A 2 -10.83 49.45 -22.85
CA GLY A 2 -10.54 48.09 -22.41
C GLY A 2 -10.70 48.00 -20.90
N GLY A 3 -11.61 47.14 -20.41
CA GLY A 3 -11.70 46.82 -18.99
C GLY A 3 -10.60 45.86 -18.54
N CYS A 4 -10.59 45.53 -17.25
CA CYS A 4 -9.48 44.88 -16.57
C CYS A 4 -9.27 43.38 -16.91
N TYR A 5 -10.25 42.73 -17.55
CA TYR A 5 -10.20 41.28 -17.83
C TYR A 5 -9.87 40.96 -19.28
N ASN A 6 -8.75 40.28 -19.49
CA ASN A 6 -8.41 39.59 -20.73
C ASN A 6 -8.52 38.07 -20.52
N LYS A 7 -9.53 37.41 -21.07
CA LYS A 7 -9.71 35.95 -20.90
C LYS A 7 -8.61 35.12 -21.59
N ASP A 8 -7.89 35.72 -22.54
CA ASP A 8 -6.89 35.06 -23.37
C ASP A 8 -5.46 35.28 -22.84
N ALA A 9 -5.30 35.97 -21.70
CA ALA A 9 -4.02 36.20 -21.05
C ALA A 9 -4.13 36.17 -19.51
N HIS A 10 -3.08 35.71 -18.85
CA HIS A 10 -2.96 35.79 -17.40
C HIS A 10 -2.89 37.27 -16.95
N PRO A 11 -3.54 37.69 -15.85
CA PRO A 11 -4.32 36.87 -14.90
C PRO A 11 -5.79 36.66 -15.28
N GLY A 12 -6.31 37.31 -16.33
CA GLY A 12 -7.74 37.26 -16.66
C GLY A 12 -8.26 35.87 -17.05
N SER A 13 -7.42 35.04 -17.66
CA SER A 13 -7.72 33.63 -18.01
C SER A 13 -7.95 32.71 -16.79
N ASP A 14 -7.53 33.13 -15.60
CA ASP A 14 -7.74 32.39 -14.35
C ASP A 14 -9.00 32.80 -13.60
N ILE A 15 -9.60 33.92 -13.99
CA ILE A 15 -10.78 34.49 -13.33
C ILE A 15 -12.03 34.22 -14.19
N CYS A 16 -11.89 34.30 -15.51
CA CYS A 16 -13.00 34.37 -16.46
C CYS A 16 -12.88 33.34 -17.57
N THR A 17 -13.98 32.66 -17.88
CA THR A 17 -14.12 31.85 -19.10
C THR A 17 -14.71 32.67 -20.24
N ALA A 18 -15.47 33.74 -19.92
CA ALA A 18 -15.99 34.70 -20.89
C ALA A 18 -15.91 36.13 -20.37
N ALA A 19 -15.61 37.08 -21.25
CA ALA A 19 -15.57 38.49 -20.96
C ALA A 19 -16.14 39.30 -22.14
N LYS A 20 -16.80 40.42 -21.84
CA LYS A 20 -17.34 41.36 -22.83
C LYS A 20 -17.10 42.79 -22.35
N ASP A 21 -16.64 43.68 -23.22
CA ASP A 21 -16.33 45.08 -22.89
C ASP A 21 -15.38 45.24 -21.67
N GLY A 22 -14.49 44.24 -21.51
CA GLY A 22 -13.53 44.13 -20.40
C GLY A 22 -14.12 43.81 -19.03
N VAL A 23 -15.36 43.32 -19.01
CA VAL A 23 -16.10 42.83 -17.83
C VAL A 23 -16.23 41.31 -17.93
N CYS A 24 -16.01 40.61 -16.81
CA CYS A 24 -16.18 39.16 -16.76
C CYS A 24 -17.67 38.78 -16.82
N THR A 25 -18.09 38.03 -17.84
CA THR A 25 -19.49 37.59 -17.98
C THR A 25 -19.72 36.18 -17.44
N ALA A 26 -18.69 35.32 -17.49
CA ALA A 26 -18.70 34.00 -16.87
C ALA A 26 -17.41 33.76 -16.09
N CYS A 27 -17.55 33.42 -14.81
CA CYS A 27 -16.43 33.16 -13.91
C CYS A 27 -15.93 31.72 -14.09
N LYS A 28 -14.63 31.51 -13.83
CA LYS A 28 -14.00 30.19 -13.91
C LYS A 28 -14.23 29.41 -12.61
N ALA A 29 -15.37 28.71 -12.55
CA ALA A 29 -15.78 27.94 -11.38
C ALA A 29 -14.74 26.88 -10.96
N ASP A 30 -14.02 26.29 -11.92
CA ASP A 30 -12.94 25.32 -11.67
C ASP A 30 -11.77 25.91 -10.88
N ASN A 31 -11.58 27.23 -10.93
CA ASN A 31 -10.61 27.96 -10.12
C ASN A 31 -11.20 28.46 -8.79
N GLY A 32 -12.36 27.95 -8.39
CA GLY A 32 -13.03 28.32 -7.15
C GLY A 32 -13.61 29.73 -7.18
N LEU A 33 -14.16 30.18 -8.32
CA LEU A 33 -14.85 31.47 -8.42
C LEU A 33 -16.36 31.29 -8.63
N PHE A 34 -17.15 32.17 -8.01
CA PHE A 34 -18.57 32.30 -8.32
C PHE A 34 -18.89 33.69 -8.90
N LYS A 35 -19.97 33.78 -9.67
CA LYS A 35 -20.46 35.04 -10.23
C LYS A 35 -21.09 35.89 -9.13
N ASN A 36 -20.61 37.12 -8.95
CA ASN A 36 -21.18 38.08 -8.01
C ASN A 36 -22.62 38.46 -8.45
N PRO A 37 -23.67 38.19 -7.63
CA PRO A 37 -25.05 38.51 -7.97
C PRO A 37 -25.43 40.00 -7.86
N ALA A 38 -24.51 40.87 -7.45
CA ALA A 38 -24.77 42.30 -7.28
C ALA A 38 -25.35 42.97 -8.55
N ALA A 39 -26.41 43.76 -8.35
CA ALA A 39 -27.07 44.53 -9.39
C ALA A 39 -27.19 46.01 -8.97
N PRO A 40 -26.61 46.97 -9.73
CA PRO A 40 -25.82 46.77 -10.95
C PRO A 40 -24.47 46.09 -10.67
N SER A 41 -23.94 45.37 -11.67
CA SER A 41 -22.60 44.78 -11.60
C SER A 41 -21.53 45.87 -11.62
N GLU A 42 -20.65 45.91 -10.62
CA GLU A 42 -19.52 46.84 -10.59
C GLU A 42 -18.29 46.24 -11.28
N LYS A 43 -17.63 47.05 -12.12
CA LYS A 43 -16.45 46.62 -12.88
C LYS A 43 -15.33 46.20 -11.94
N GLY A 44 -14.81 44.99 -12.12
CA GLY A 44 -13.74 44.43 -11.28
C GLY A 44 -14.23 43.53 -10.14
N SER A 45 -15.52 43.49 -9.84
CA SER A 45 -16.11 42.70 -8.74
C SER A 45 -16.98 41.52 -9.20
N GLU A 46 -16.94 41.20 -10.49
CA GLU A 46 -17.90 40.31 -11.14
C GLU A 46 -17.75 38.85 -10.74
N CYS A 47 -16.55 38.47 -10.29
CA CYS A 47 -16.23 37.14 -9.81
C CYS A 47 -15.58 37.25 -8.44
N ILE A 48 -16.06 36.44 -7.51
CA ILE A 48 -15.54 36.39 -6.14
C ILE A 48 -14.99 34.98 -5.92
N LEU A 49 -13.82 34.89 -5.29
CA LEU A 49 -13.24 33.60 -4.90
C LEU A 49 -14.08 32.97 -3.78
N CYS A 50 -14.27 31.67 -3.85
CA CYS A 50 -15.02 30.91 -2.85
C CYS A 50 -14.39 31.02 -1.47
N HIS A 51 -13.08 31.26 -1.35
CA HIS A 51 -12.39 31.48 -0.08
C HIS A 51 -12.23 32.95 0.32
N ASP A 52 -12.76 33.90 -0.46
CA ASP A 52 -12.68 35.34 -0.14
C ASP A 52 -13.77 35.72 0.87
N ALA A 53 -13.44 35.63 2.15
CA ALA A 53 -14.34 36.00 3.24
C ALA A 53 -14.54 37.52 3.41
N THR A 54 -13.77 38.36 2.69
CA THR A 54 -13.98 39.81 2.64
C THR A 54 -15.05 40.14 1.61
N GLY A 55 -14.91 39.60 0.40
CA GLY A 55 -15.86 39.72 -0.70
C GLY A 55 -16.01 41.13 -1.26
N ALA A 56 -17.13 41.36 -1.96
CA ALA A 56 -17.49 42.63 -2.58
C ALA A 56 -19.01 42.81 -2.63
N ASN A 57 -19.49 44.06 -2.51
CA ASN A 57 -20.90 44.42 -2.70
C ASN A 57 -21.90 43.67 -1.81
N GLY A 58 -21.47 43.29 -0.60
CA GLY A 58 -22.27 42.50 0.33
C GLY A 58 -22.30 40.98 0.02
N TYR A 59 -21.57 40.53 -1.00
CA TYR A 59 -21.39 39.13 -1.36
C TYR A 59 -19.98 38.68 -1.03
N LYS A 60 -19.82 37.48 -0.47
CA LYS A 60 -18.50 36.96 -0.06
C LYS A 60 -18.43 35.45 -0.19
N GLY A 61 -17.22 34.91 -0.21
CA GLY A 61 -16.95 33.50 0.00
C GLY A 61 -16.98 33.08 1.48
N VAL A 62 -16.50 31.87 1.72
CA VAL A 62 -16.33 31.24 3.04
C VAL A 62 -14.86 30.89 3.21
N ALA A 63 -14.24 31.27 4.31
CA ALA A 63 -12.82 30.98 4.55
C ALA A 63 -12.49 29.49 4.35
N ASN A 64 -11.38 29.21 3.67
CA ASN A 64 -10.89 27.86 3.31
C ASN A 64 -11.83 27.04 2.41
N CYS A 65 -12.75 27.68 1.70
CA CYS A 65 -13.64 27.03 0.74
C CYS A 65 -13.08 27.06 -0.68
N ILE A 66 -12.95 25.91 -1.35
CA ILE A 66 -12.40 25.82 -2.71
C ILE A 66 -13.49 25.75 -3.79
N GLN A 67 -14.68 25.26 -3.45
CA GLN A 67 -15.83 25.26 -4.34
C GLN A 67 -17.07 25.74 -3.61
N CYS A 68 -17.88 26.57 -4.27
CA CYS A 68 -19.05 27.17 -3.67
C CYS A 68 -20.12 27.50 -4.71
N GLN A 69 -21.35 27.70 -4.20
CA GLN A 69 -22.47 28.20 -4.97
C GLN A 69 -22.79 29.64 -4.57
N ALA A 70 -22.99 30.51 -5.56
CA ALA A 70 -23.37 31.89 -5.35
C ALA A 70 -24.65 31.98 -4.49
N PRO A 71 -24.72 32.92 -3.53
CA PRO A 71 -25.90 33.09 -2.70
C PRO A 71 -27.02 33.79 -3.50
N GLN A 72 -28.27 33.58 -3.07
CA GLN A 72 -29.44 34.21 -3.70
C GLN A 72 -29.67 35.65 -3.25
N SER A 73 -29.08 36.05 -2.13
CA SER A 73 -29.14 37.40 -1.55
C SER A 73 -27.76 37.79 -1.02
N ALA A 74 -27.58 39.06 -0.65
CA ALA A 74 -26.34 39.54 -0.04
C ALA A 74 -25.98 38.67 1.17
N GLY A 75 -24.76 38.11 1.16
CA GLY A 75 -24.31 37.13 2.12
C GLY A 75 -23.14 36.30 1.62
N ALA A 76 -22.82 35.26 2.40
CA ALA A 76 -21.77 34.31 2.04
C ALA A 76 -22.31 33.27 1.03
N ALA A 77 -21.47 32.87 0.10
CA ALA A 77 -21.69 31.72 -0.78
C ALA A 77 -21.86 30.43 0.04
N THR A 78 -22.59 29.46 -0.52
CA THR A 78 -22.71 28.12 0.07
C THR A 78 -21.48 27.32 -0.29
N CYS A 79 -20.67 26.96 0.70
CA CYS A 79 -19.50 26.12 0.45
C CYS A 79 -19.90 24.68 0.10
N THR A 80 -19.36 24.13 -0.98
CA THR A 80 -19.61 22.75 -1.43
C THR A 80 -18.40 21.85 -1.25
N ALA A 81 -17.18 22.40 -1.29
CA ALA A 81 -15.95 21.69 -0.98
C ALA A 81 -14.94 22.62 -0.28
N CYS A 82 -14.22 22.08 0.70
CA CYS A 82 -13.17 22.79 1.43
C CYS A 82 -11.80 22.54 0.80
N GLN A 83 -10.86 23.42 1.09
CA GLN A 83 -9.45 23.24 0.73
C GLN A 83 -8.85 22.03 1.46
N ASP A 84 -7.76 21.47 0.91
CA ASP A 84 -7.02 20.39 1.56
C ASP A 84 -6.63 20.76 3.00
N GLY A 85 -6.75 19.79 3.91
CA GLY A 85 -6.55 20.02 5.35
C GLY A 85 -7.77 20.61 6.07
N TYR A 86 -8.91 20.77 5.39
CA TYR A 86 -10.18 21.17 5.99
C TYR A 86 -11.31 20.24 5.57
N TYR A 87 -12.25 19.99 6.49
CA TYR A 87 -13.50 19.30 6.21
C TYR A 87 -14.69 20.26 6.28
N LYS A 88 -15.77 19.87 5.62
CA LYS A 88 -17.01 20.65 5.60
C LYS A 88 -17.83 20.35 6.86
N ASN A 89 -17.90 21.31 7.77
CA ASN A 89 -18.86 21.29 8.87
C ASN A 89 -20.02 22.23 8.54
N SER A 90 -21.14 21.67 8.09
CA SER A 90 -22.30 22.45 7.62
C SER A 90 -21.93 23.41 6.49
N GLN A 91 -21.82 24.72 6.75
CA GLN A 91 -21.50 25.75 5.75
C GLN A 91 -20.09 26.34 5.93
N THR A 92 -19.32 25.85 6.90
CA THR A 92 -17.97 26.30 7.21
C THR A 92 -16.96 25.18 6.95
N CYS A 93 -15.72 25.59 6.72
CA CYS A 93 -14.59 24.68 6.57
C CYS A 93 -13.77 24.70 7.86
N GLU A 94 -13.75 23.58 8.56
CA GLU A 94 -13.02 23.39 9.81
C GLU A 94 -11.75 22.59 9.57
N ARG A 95 -10.70 22.91 10.33
CA ARG A 95 -9.37 22.34 10.12
C ARG A 95 -9.37 20.87 10.57
N CYS A 96 -8.72 20.01 9.78
CA CYS A 96 -8.40 18.66 10.22
C CYS A 96 -7.46 18.66 11.43
N ASP A 97 -7.40 17.53 12.14
CA ASP A 97 -6.39 17.27 13.15
C ASP A 97 -4.98 17.43 12.56
N GLU A 98 -4.02 17.81 13.39
CA GLU A 98 -2.67 18.07 12.96
C GLU A 98 -1.95 16.84 12.42
N ALA A 99 -2.40 15.62 12.75
CA ALA A 99 -1.88 14.38 12.19
C ALA A 99 -2.45 14.06 10.79
N CYS A 100 -3.64 14.56 10.45
CA CYS A 100 -4.28 14.32 9.16
C CYS A 100 -3.72 15.24 8.07
N LEU A 101 -3.52 14.71 6.87
CA LEU A 101 -3.36 15.49 5.65
C LEU A 101 -4.74 15.92 5.12
N THR A 102 -5.71 15.01 5.15
CA THR A 102 -7.11 15.24 4.79
C THR A 102 -8.03 14.50 5.77
N CYS A 103 -9.24 15.00 5.95
CA CYS A 103 -10.29 14.45 6.81
C CYS A 103 -11.66 14.73 6.17
N GLU A 104 -12.72 14.02 6.59
CA GLU A 104 -14.04 14.12 5.93
C GLU A 104 -15.21 14.41 6.88
N THR A 105 -15.38 13.66 7.97
CA THR A 105 -16.55 13.77 8.87
C THR A 105 -16.35 14.74 10.03
N ASP A 106 -15.18 14.70 10.64
CA ASP A 106 -14.72 15.67 11.63
C ASP A 106 -13.19 15.76 11.60
N ALA A 107 -12.63 16.61 12.46
CA ALA A 107 -11.19 16.85 12.50
C ALA A 107 -10.38 15.56 12.74
N ALA A 108 -10.89 14.61 13.52
CA ALA A 108 -10.18 13.40 13.92
C ALA A 108 -10.31 12.25 12.92
N HIS A 109 -11.29 12.27 12.02
CA HIS A 109 -11.47 11.20 11.02
C HIS A 109 -10.63 11.49 9.77
N CYS A 110 -9.35 11.12 9.85
CA CYS A 110 -8.41 11.25 8.75
C CYS A 110 -8.77 10.29 7.60
N THR A 111 -8.61 10.77 6.38
CA THR A 111 -8.62 9.94 5.16
C THR A 111 -7.23 9.74 4.58
N PHE A 112 -6.31 10.67 4.88
CA PHE A 112 -4.88 10.54 4.61
C PHE A 112 -4.07 11.13 5.75
N CYS A 113 -2.91 10.53 6.02
CA CYS A 113 -2.00 10.97 7.05
C CYS A 113 -0.88 11.84 6.49
N LYS A 114 -0.38 12.75 7.33
CA LYS A 114 0.85 13.47 6.99
C LYS A 114 2.03 12.51 6.87
N ALA A 115 3.07 12.97 6.16
CA ALA A 115 4.28 12.19 5.94
C ALA A 115 4.86 11.65 7.26
N GLY A 116 5.28 10.38 7.23
CA GLY A 116 5.83 9.67 8.40
C GLY A 116 4.80 8.91 9.24
N LYS A 117 3.50 9.11 9.01
CA LYS A 117 2.41 8.39 9.69
C LYS A 117 1.71 7.40 8.76
N TYR A 118 0.96 6.48 9.35
CA TYR A 118 0.14 5.48 8.68
C TYR A 118 -1.33 5.64 9.09
N LEU A 119 -2.23 5.45 8.14
CA LEU A 119 -3.66 5.44 8.41
C LEU A 119 -4.08 4.10 9.02
N ASP A 120 -4.51 4.12 10.28
CA ASP A 120 -5.11 2.98 10.98
C ASP A 120 -6.61 3.22 11.18
N GLY A 121 -7.43 2.66 10.31
CA GLY A 121 -8.85 3.00 10.23
C GLY A 121 -9.02 4.43 9.75
N ASP A 122 -9.47 5.31 10.65
CA ASP A 122 -9.63 6.75 10.42
C ASP A 122 -8.63 7.59 11.23
N GLN A 123 -7.69 6.97 11.95
CA GLN A 123 -6.70 7.66 12.77
C GLN A 123 -5.31 7.59 12.14
N CYS A 124 -4.51 8.63 12.34
CA CYS A 124 -3.11 8.64 11.92
C CYS A 124 -2.18 8.28 13.07
N ALA A 125 -1.41 7.21 12.88
CA ALA A 125 -0.49 6.69 13.89
C ALA A 125 0.94 6.59 13.36
N ASP A 126 1.93 6.70 14.26
CA ASP A 126 3.34 6.48 13.90
C ASP A 126 3.65 4.99 13.70
N ILE A 127 2.89 4.12 14.38
CA ILE A 127 2.97 2.66 14.30
C ILE A 127 1.56 2.06 14.21
N CYS A 128 1.43 0.86 13.65
CA CYS A 128 0.15 0.20 13.43
C CYS A 128 -0.36 -0.53 14.68
N GLY A 129 -0.75 0.25 15.68
CA GLY A 129 -1.17 -0.24 16.99
C GLY A 129 0.01 -0.65 17.88
N SER A 130 -0.31 -1.19 19.04
CA SER A 130 0.68 -1.70 20.02
C SER A 130 0.92 -3.22 19.91
N GLY A 131 0.18 -3.90 19.02
CA GLY A 131 0.25 -5.34 18.80
C GLY A 131 1.06 -5.71 17.56
N ASN A 132 1.11 -7.02 17.28
CA ASN A 132 1.76 -7.56 16.09
C ASN A 132 0.74 -8.07 15.05
N ASP A 133 -0.55 -7.84 15.29
CA ASP A 133 -1.69 -8.29 14.47
C ASP A 133 -1.98 -7.39 13.26
N LYS A 134 -1.23 -6.29 13.13
CA LYS A 134 -1.18 -5.40 11.97
C LYS A 134 0.26 -5.11 11.58
N TYR A 135 0.46 -4.68 10.34
CA TYR A 135 1.72 -4.17 9.83
C TYR A 135 1.51 -2.86 9.07
N ALA A 136 2.59 -2.07 8.98
CA ALA A 136 2.63 -0.86 8.18
C ALA A 136 2.90 -1.21 6.72
N ASP A 137 1.94 -0.95 5.83
CA ASP A 137 2.15 -1.09 4.39
C ASP A 137 2.76 0.20 3.84
N GLU A 138 4.04 0.14 3.47
CA GLU A 138 4.76 1.29 2.93
C GLU A 138 4.22 1.76 1.57
N ALA A 139 3.61 0.87 0.79
CA ALA A 139 3.10 1.21 -0.53
C ALA A 139 1.82 2.05 -0.44
N THR A 140 0.93 1.72 0.50
CA THR A 140 -0.34 2.43 0.68
C THR A 140 -0.32 3.44 1.80
N ARG A 141 0.73 3.47 2.64
CA ARG A 141 0.81 4.28 3.87
C ARG A 141 -0.37 4.03 4.81
N THR A 142 -0.80 2.77 4.89
CA THR A 142 -1.90 2.35 5.76
C THR A 142 -1.51 1.16 6.62
N CYS A 143 -2.17 1.02 7.76
CA CYS A 143 -2.08 -0.15 8.61
C CYS A 143 -2.99 -1.25 8.08
N LYS A 144 -2.44 -2.44 7.88
CA LYS A 144 -3.18 -3.60 7.37
C LYS A 144 -3.09 -4.74 8.35
N ALA A 145 -4.20 -5.45 8.52
CA ALA A 145 -4.27 -6.61 9.40
C ALA A 145 -3.45 -7.78 8.85
N CYS A 146 -2.79 -8.51 9.75
CA CYS A 146 -2.08 -9.75 9.44
C CYS A 146 -3.01 -10.87 8.99
N SER A 147 -4.30 -10.79 9.35
CA SER A 147 -5.34 -11.71 8.89
C SER A 147 -5.56 -11.70 7.36
N THR A 148 -4.95 -10.76 6.63
CA THR A 148 -4.80 -10.83 5.17
C THR A 148 -4.05 -12.08 4.71
N ILE A 149 -3.19 -12.65 5.56
CA ILE A 149 -2.66 -14.00 5.43
C ILE A 149 -3.55 -14.94 6.26
N THR A 150 -4.24 -15.86 5.61
CA THR A 150 -5.17 -16.78 6.29
C THR A 150 -4.47 -17.55 7.42
N GLY A 151 -5.01 -17.42 8.65
CA GLY A 151 -4.49 -18.09 9.84
C GLY A 151 -3.28 -17.42 10.51
N CYS A 152 -2.83 -16.28 9.98
CA CYS A 152 -1.75 -15.50 10.57
C CYS A 152 -2.25 -14.60 11.69
N THR A 153 -1.56 -14.63 12.83
CA THR A 153 -1.88 -13.84 14.03
C THR A 153 -0.86 -12.74 14.30
N ALA A 154 0.35 -12.89 13.79
CA ALA A 154 1.37 -11.85 13.83
C ALA A 154 2.15 -11.78 12.51
N CYS A 155 2.46 -10.58 12.04
CA CYS A 155 3.17 -10.38 10.79
C CYS A 155 4.03 -9.10 10.81
N GLU A 156 4.97 -9.04 9.87
CA GLU A 156 5.83 -7.90 9.61
C GLU A 156 5.79 -7.54 8.12
N TYR A 157 6.18 -6.31 7.78
CA TYR A 157 6.36 -5.92 6.39
C TYR A 157 7.61 -6.57 5.82
N ASN A 158 7.51 -7.22 4.66
CA ASN A 158 8.67 -7.73 3.93
C ASN A 158 9.04 -6.74 2.80
N PRO A 159 10.19 -6.04 2.90
CA PRO A 159 10.59 -5.05 1.89
C PRO A 159 10.98 -5.68 0.55
N VAL A 160 11.31 -6.99 0.53
CA VAL A 160 11.66 -7.72 -0.70
C VAL A 160 10.40 -8.01 -1.52
N THR A 161 9.37 -8.57 -0.87
CA THR A 161 8.12 -8.94 -1.55
C THR A 161 7.10 -7.81 -1.57
N LYS A 162 7.35 -6.73 -0.81
CA LYS A 162 6.43 -5.61 -0.56
C LYS A 162 5.06 -6.08 -0.07
N LYS A 163 5.06 -7.17 0.71
CA LYS A 163 3.88 -7.89 1.20
C LYS A 163 4.08 -8.25 2.68
N PRO A 164 3.01 -8.62 3.41
CA PRO A 164 3.17 -9.09 4.76
C PRO A 164 3.91 -10.43 4.77
N LYS A 165 4.78 -10.61 5.77
CA LYS A 165 5.42 -11.85 6.16
C LYS A 165 4.91 -12.25 7.52
N CYS A 166 4.23 -13.38 7.59
CA CYS A 166 3.70 -13.94 8.81
C CYS A 166 4.84 -14.42 9.72
N THR A 167 4.79 -14.04 10.99
CA THR A 167 5.77 -14.44 12.02
C THR A 167 5.16 -15.39 13.05
N ALA A 168 3.83 -15.38 13.21
CA ALA A 168 3.11 -16.34 14.02
C ALA A 168 1.75 -16.69 13.40
N CYS A 169 1.39 -17.96 13.51
CA CYS A 169 0.06 -18.47 13.22
C CYS A 169 -0.63 -18.85 14.53
N SER A 170 -1.95 -19.02 14.53
CA SER A 170 -2.68 -19.50 15.71
C SER A 170 -2.21 -20.90 16.17
N ASP A 171 -2.77 -21.96 15.59
CA ASP A 171 -2.46 -23.37 15.84
C ASP A 171 -1.59 -23.98 14.73
N LYS A 172 -1.45 -23.27 13.61
CA LYS A 172 -0.67 -23.64 12.43
C LYS A 172 0.81 -23.30 12.55
N LYS A 173 1.56 -23.65 11.52
CA LYS A 173 3.01 -23.46 11.40
C LYS A 173 3.29 -22.48 10.28
N VAL A 174 4.19 -21.55 10.55
CA VAL A 174 4.68 -20.63 9.51
C VAL A 174 5.54 -21.45 8.54
N LYS A 175 5.15 -21.44 7.28
CA LYS A 175 5.91 -22.00 6.16
C LYS A 175 6.40 -20.84 5.31
N THR A 176 7.72 -20.71 5.15
CA THR A 176 8.37 -19.56 4.48
C THR A 176 9.08 -20.05 3.23
N GLU A 177 8.52 -19.74 2.07
CA GLU A 177 9.11 -20.10 0.78
C GLU A 177 10.41 -19.31 0.52
N LEU A 178 11.17 -19.75 -0.49
CA LEU A 178 12.48 -19.17 -0.83
C LEU A 178 12.43 -17.67 -1.20
N ASP A 179 11.29 -17.21 -1.72
CA ASP A 179 11.05 -15.81 -2.05
C ASP A 179 10.68 -14.95 -0.80
N GLY A 180 10.59 -15.57 0.37
CA GLY A 180 10.18 -14.93 1.62
C GLY A 180 8.67 -14.81 1.80
N THR A 181 7.86 -15.37 0.89
CA THR A 181 6.41 -15.47 1.05
C THR A 181 6.07 -16.48 2.14
N THR A 182 5.12 -16.15 3.00
CA THR A 182 4.71 -16.99 4.13
C THR A 182 3.28 -17.44 4.05
N THR A 183 3.03 -18.66 4.51
CA THR A 183 1.69 -19.20 4.73
C THR A 183 1.61 -19.88 6.09
N CYS A 184 0.38 -20.05 6.59
CA CYS A 184 0.10 -20.82 7.80
C CYS A 184 -0.45 -22.18 7.41
N VAL A 185 0.28 -23.25 7.71
CA VAL A 185 -0.07 -24.63 7.35
C VAL A 185 -0.16 -25.52 8.58
N ASP A 186 -1.00 -26.55 8.50
CA ASP A 186 -1.01 -27.62 9.51
C ASP A 186 0.26 -28.48 9.41
N ALA A 187 0.50 -29.36 10.38
CA ALA A 187 1.67 -30.24 10.37
C ALA A 187 1.79 -31.08 9.07
N ASN A 188 0.65 -31.48 8.50
CA ASN A 188 0.58 -32.24 7.25
C ASN A 188 0.94 -31.41 6.00
N GLY A 189 1.01 -30.09 6.11
CA GLY A 189 1.48 -29.21 5.03
C GLY A 189 3.00 -29.21 4.86
N CYS A 190 3.72 -29.98 5.69
CA CYS A 190 5.15 -30.12 5.74
C CYS A 190 5.51 -31.61 5.66
N ALA A 191 6.67 -31.90 5.11
CA ALA A 191 7.24 -33.24 5.02
C ALA A 191 7.32 -33.86 6.42
N THR A 192 6.87 -35.10 6.50
CA THR A 192 6.86 -35.94 7.70
C THR A 192 7.44 -37.31 7.32
N ASP A 193 7.30 -38.28 8.21
CA ASP A 193 7.76 -39.65 8.02
C ASP A 193 7.29 -40.22 6.67
N ASN A 194 8.26 -40.47 5.79
CA ASN A 194 8.07 -41.01 4.44
C ASN A 194 7.19 -40.14 3.50
N VAL A 195 7.00 -38.85 3.81
CA VAL A 195 6.25 -37.90 2.97
C VAL A 195 7.18 -36.79 2.50
N ASP A 196 7.31 -36.63 1.18
CA ASP A 196 8.14 -35.58 0.57
C ASP A 196 7.44 -34.22 0.54
N GLY A 197 8.17 -33.17 0.91
CA GLY A 197 7.68 -31.78 0.87
C GLY A 197 8.82 -30.78 0.69
N SER A 198 8.48 -29.52 0.37
CA SER A 198 9.47 -28.44 0.26
C SER A 198 10.00 -27.95 1.61
N HIS A 199 9.26 -28.24 2.65
CA HIS A 199 9.61 -27.99 4.04
C HIS A 199 9.37 -29.26 4.82
N PHE A 200 10.09 -29.47 5.91
CA PHE A 200 9.92 -30.61 6.81
C PHE A 200 9.59 -30.16 8.22
N LEU A 201 8.85 -31.00 8.93
CA LEU A 201 8.49 -30.75 10.31
C LEU A 201 9.70 -30.97 11.22
N ASN A 202 9.96 -30.01 12.10
CA ASN A 202 11.03 -30.13 13.09
C ASN A 202 10.71 -31.24 14.12
N GLN A 203 11.72 -31.68 14.88
CA GLN A 203 11.59 -32.76 15.86
C GLN A 203 10.49 -32.50 16.91
N ALA A 204 10.32 -31.23 17.33
CA ALA A 204 9.28 -30.86 18.30
C ALA A 204 7.88 -30.73 17.67
N ARG A 205 7.75 -31.00 16.37
CA ARG A 205 6.50 -30.94 15.60
C ARG A 205 5.80 -29.58 15.62
N ASN A 206 6.56 -28.52 15.88
CA ASN A 206 6.06 -27.17 16.10
C ASN A 206 6.59 -26.12 15.12
N LYS A 207 7.38 -26.51 14.11
CA LYS A 207 7.88 -25.63 13.05
C LYS A 207 8.02 -26.38 11.73
N CYS A 208 7.78 -25.70 10.62
CA CYS A 208 8.10 -26.17 9.29
C CYS A 208 9.39 -25.51 8.80
N LEU A 209 10.43 -26.31 8.62
CA LEU A 209 11.77 -25.87 8.26
C LEU A 209 11.98 -26.11 6.76
N LEU A 210 12.58 -25.15 6.07
CA LEU A 210 12.82 -25.26 4.63
C LEU A 210 13.84 -26.37 4.33
N CYS A 211 13.56 -27.23 3.35
CA CYS A 211 14.45 -28.34 3.02
C CYS A 211 15.84 -27.89 2.57
N SER A 212 15.96 -26.70 1.97
CA SER A 212 17.23 -26.15 1.49
C SER A 212 18.03 -25.37 2.54
N ASP A 213 17.49 -25.16 3.74
CA ASP A 213 18.17 -24.41 4.80
C ASP A 213 19.22 -25.26 5.52
N ASP A 214 20.42 -25.30 4.95
CA ASP A 214 21.59 -25.98 5.53
C ASP A 214 22.38 -25.11 6.51
N LYS A 215 21.94 -23.87 6.75
CA LYS A 215 22.67 -22.86 7.52
C LYS A 215 22.17 -22.74 8.95
N THR A 216 20.88 -23.00 9.18
CA THR A 216 20.32 -23.02 10.53
C THR A 216 20.34 -24.42 11.13
N ASN A 217 20.21 -24.50 12.47
CA ASN A 217 20.11 -25.77 13.21
C ASN A 217 21.25 -26.78 12.94
N THR A 218 22.46 -26.29 12.63
CA THR A 218 23.60 -27.13 12.18
C THR A 218 24.05 -28.19 13.18
N SER A 219 23.84 -27.94 14.49
CA SER A 219 24.13 -28.90 15.58
C SER A 219 23.01 -29.91 15.83
N SER A 220 21.88 -29.81 15.12
CA SER A 220 20.70 -30.65 15.31
C SER A 220 20.31 -31.29 13.97
N PRO A 221 20.91 -32.43 13.59
CA PRO A 221 20.64 -33.10 12.32
C PRO A 221 19.14 -33.28 11.98
N PRO A 222 18.23 -33.59 12.93
CA PRO A 222 16.81 -33.74 12.63
C PRO A 222 16.07 -32.45 12.28
N ASN A 223 16.70 -31.30 12.50
CA ASN A 223 16.18 -29.96 12.27
C ASN A 223 16.98 -29.19 11.22
N LYS A 224 18.03 -29.81 10.64
CA LYS A 224 18.87 -29.18 9.64
C LYS A 224 18.37 -29.53 8.24
N GLY A 225 18.26 -28.54 7.36
CA GLY A 225 18.03 -28.77 5.93
C GLY A 225 19.29 -29.27 5.22
N LEU A 226 19.15 -29.56 3.94
CA LEU A 226 20.20 -30.03 3.05
C LEU A 226 20.47 -28.98 1.99
N LYS A 227 21.74 -28.69 1.74
CA LYS A 227 22.14 -27.67 0.78
C LYS A 227 21.55 -27.97 -0.60
N ASP A 228 20.97 -26.94 -1.24
CA ASP A 228 20.39 -26.99 -2.59
C ASP A 228 19.23 -28.00 -2.77
N CYS A 229 18.65 -28.47 -1.67
CA CYS A 229 17.57 -29.45 -1.69
C CYS A 229 16.19 -28.80 -1.76
N GLY A 230 15.44 -29.06 -2.84
CA GLY A 230 14.12 -28.49 -3.07
C GLY A 230 13.00 -29.25 -2.36
N ARG A 231 13.14 -30.58 -2.23
CA ARG A 231 12.22 -31.44 -1.47
C ARG A 231 12.99 -32.46 -0.66
N CYS A 232 12.50 -32.70 0.54
CA CYS A 232 13.08 -33.66 1.46
C CYS A 232 11.99 -34.43 2.21
N LYS A 233 12.39 -35.56 2.79
CA LYS A 233 11.59 -36.39 3.68
C LYS A 233 12.42 -36.82 4.89
N LYS A 234 11.74 -37.33 5.91
CA LYS A 234 12.37 -37.97 7.07
C LYS A 234 11.91 -39.42 7.15
N GLU A 235 12.76 -40.31 7.66
CA GLU A 235 12.34 -41.69 7.96
C GLU A 235 11.47 -41.72 9.23
N ARG A 236 11.84 -40.90 10.22
CA ARG A 236 11.18 -40.70 11.51
C ARG A 236 11.49 -39.30 12.07
N ASP A 237 10.74 -38.83 13.06
CA ASP A 237 10.86 -37.47 13.64
C ASP A 237 12.28 -37.10 14.14
N ASP A 238 13.08 -38.06 14.61
CA ASP A 238 14.44 -37.87 15.12
C ASP A 238 15.55 -38.20 14.10
N ALA A 239 15.18 -38.58 12.87
CA ALA A 239 16.14 -38.81 11.80
C ALA A 239 16.54 -37.49 11.12
N ALA A 240 17.74 -37.46 10.54
CA ALA A 240 18.08 -36.42 9.58
C ALA A 240 17.17 -36.50 8.35
N SER A 241 16.88 -35.36 7.74
CA SER A 241 16.17 -35.32 6.47
C SER A 241 17.04 -35.89 5.34
N THR A 242 16.41 -36.53 4.36
CA THR A 242 17.04 -36.98 3.12
C THR A 242 16.46 -36.20 1.96
N CYS A 243 17.32 -35.76 1.04
CA CYS A 243 16.87 -35.06 -0.15
C CYS A 243 16.23 -36.03 -1.15
N SER A 244 15.07 -35.64 -1.69
CA SER A 244 14.35 -36.40 -2.72
C SER A 244 14.30 -35.67 -4.06
N GLU A 245 14.41 -34.34 -4.05
CA GLU A 245 14.46 -33.52 -5.25
C GLU A 245 15.32 -32.28 -4.97
N CYS A 246 16.24 -31.96 -5.88
CA CYS A 246 17.07 -30.76 -5.76
C CYS A 246 16.35 -29.52 -6.32
N LEU A 247 16.82 -28.33 -5.94
CA LEU A 247 16.36 -27.09 -6.55
C LEU A 247 16.72 -27.05 -8.06
N SER A 248 16.03 -26.19 -8.82
CA SER A 248 16.36 -25.98 -10.23
C SER A 248 17.83 -25.59 -10.41
N GLY A 249 18.46 -26.15 -11.44
CA GLY A 249 19.91 -26.03 -11.67
C GLY A 249 20.75 -27.07 -10.92
N PHE A 250 20.13 -28.03 -10.23
CA PHE A 250 20.81 -29.12 -9.53
C PHE A 250 20.21 -30.50 -9.85
N TYR A 251 21.02 -31.55 -9.76
CA TYR A 251 20.60 -32.94 -9.86
C TYR A 251 20.95 -33.72 -8.59
N LEU A 252 20.16 -34.75 -8.30
CA LEU A 252 20.33 -35.60 -7.11
C LEU A 252 21.22 -36.81 -7.42
N GLU A 253 22.29 -36.96 -6.64
CA GLU A 253 23.12 -38.18 -6.58
C GLU A 253 23.18 -38.64 -5.11
N ASP A 254 24.33 -38.52 -4.45
CA ASP A 254 24.50 -38.63 -2.99
C ASP A 254 24.14 -37.32 -2.26
N ALA A 255 24.25 -36.20 -2.97
CA ALA A 255 23.83 -34.86 -2.57
C ALA A 255 23.43 -34.08 -3.83
N CYS A 256 22.82 -32.90 -3.64
CA CYS A 256 22.52 -32.00 -4.75
C CYS A 256 23.81 -31.43 -5.36
N LYS A 257 24.01 -31.66 -6.66
CA LYS A 257 25.16 -31.20 -7.43
C LYS A 257 24.69 -30.30 -8.56
N THR A 258 25.48 -29.29 -8.90
CA THR A 258 25.13 -28.29 -9.93
C THR A 258 25.05 -28.93 -11.32
N CYS A 259 24.03 -28.56 -12.08
CA CYS A 259 23.96 -28.80 -13.52
C CYS A 259 24.99 -27.96 -14.28
N ASP A 260 25.18 -28.29 -15.56
CA ASP A 260 25.91 -27.43 -16.50
C ASP A 260 25.20 -26.06 -16.65
N ALA A 261 25.97 -25.00 -16.92
CA ALA A 261 25.52 -23.61 -16.89
C ALA A 261 24.32 -23.31 -17.81
N ASN A 262 24.07 -24.13 -18.84
CA ASN A 262 22.97 -23.94 -19.78
C ASN A 262 21.74 -24.82 -19.47
N CYS A 263 21.71 -25.49 -18.32
CA CYS A 263 20.70 -26.48 -18.03
C CYS A 263 19.92 -26.24 -16.73
N ALA A 264 18.60 -26.10 -16.85
CA ALA A 264 17.70 -25.92 -15.71
C ALA A 264 17.39 -27.24 -14.99
N VAL A 265 17.31 -28.35 -15.73
CA VAL A 265 17.08 -29.70 -15.17
C VAL A 265 17.97 -30.70 -15.89
N CYS A 266 18.90 -31.33 -15.16
CA CYS A 266 19.83 -32.34 -15.67
C CYS A 266 19.74 -33.62 -14.84
N SER A 267 20.18 -34.75 -15.40
CA SER A 267 20.26 -36.03 -14.67
C SER A 267 21.68 -36.38 -14.18
N GLU A 268 22.72 -35.67 -14.64
CA GLU A 268 24.13 -35.83 -14.24
C GLU A 268 24.99 -34.64 -14.70
N LYS A 269 26.24 -34.54 -14.21
CA LYS A 269 27.12 -33.36 -14.27
C LYS A 269 27.52 -32.85 -15.66
N THR A 270 27.47 -33.65 -16.72
CA THR A 270 28.13 -33.29 -17.99
C THR A 270 27.48 -33.98 -19.18
N LEU A 271 26.75 -33.20 -19.97
CA LEU A 271 26.63 -33.22 -21.45
C LEU A 271 25.34 -32.48 -21.84
N VAL A 272 25.42 -31.64 -22.87
CA VAL A 272 24.26 -30.92 -23.48
C VAL A 272 23.10 -31.88 -23.77
N ASP A 273 23.40 -33.14 -24.10
CA ASP A 273 22.44 -34.18 -24.46
C ASP A 273 21.64 -34.76 -23.28
N LYS A 274 22.03 -34.46 -22.03
CA LYS A 274 21.31 -34.89 -20.81
C LYS A 274 20.58 -33.73 -20.13
N CYS A 275 20.52 -32.58 -20.80
CA CYS A 275 19.70 -31.48 -20.37
C CYS A 275 18.25 -31.71 -20.75
N LYS A 276 17.38 -31.88 -19.75
CA LYS A 276 15.94 -32.11 -19.96
C LYS A 276 15.20 -30.81 -20.27
N ILE A 277 15.68 -29.69 -19.72
CA ILE A 277 15.12 -28.35 -19.91
C ILE A 277 16.28 -27.36 -20.03
N SER A 278 16.45 -26.76 -21.21
CA SER A 278 17.40 -25.68 -21.45
C SER A 278 16.93 -24.40 -20.73
N MET A 279 17.85 -23.62 -20.17
CA MET A 279 17.55 -22.26 -19.74
C MET A 279 17.29 -21.43 -20.99
N GLN A 280 16.02 -21.16 -21.34
CA GLN A 280 15.71 -20.19 -22.40
C GLN A 280 15.84 -18.78 -21.83
N GLU A 281 16.45 -17.89 -22.62
CA GLU A 281 16.53 -16.44 -22.38
C GLU A 281 15.14 -15.79 -22.29
#